data_AF-A0A942A4D0-F1
#
_entry.id   AF-A0A942A4D0-F1
#
_cell.length_a   1.000
_cell.length_b   1.000
_cell.length_c   1.000
_cell.angle_alpha   90.00
_cell.angle_beta   90.00
_cell.angle_gamma   90.00
#
_symmetry.space_group_name_H-M   'P 1'
#
loop_
_entity.id
_entity.type
_entity.pdbx_description
1 polymer ?
#
loop_
_entity_poly.entity_id
_entity_poly.type
_entity_poly.pdbx_seq_one_letter_code
_entity_poly.pdbx_strand_id
1 'polypeptide(L)'
;MAEVVPGVWSGRASSWGLLLVVLGVVASALFMPGLAVWARALEAVIAVIVLSFSSVVARVDEHGLSVAVGPARWPRWTVPIGDVVNAGVTDVRPIRYGGWGYRARPGVRAIVIRSGESLKVERSGAPDLIVTVDDAEAGAALLNLNAGKSDRR
;
A
#
# COMPACT_ATOMS: atom_id res chain seq x y z
N MET A 1 -11.40 -18.25 -5.00
CA MET A 1 -12.12 -17.66 -6.14
C MET A 1 -12.27 -16.18 -5.86
N ALA A 2 -11.60 -15.31 -6.62
CA ALA A 2 -11.81 -13.87 -6.51
C ALA A 2 -13.17 -13.55 -7.13
N GLU A 3 -14.07 -12.96 -6.35
CA GLU A 3 -15.35 -12.46 -6.83
C GLU A 3 -15.06 -11.27 -7.75
N VAL A 4 -15.12 -11.52 -9.06
CA VAL A 4 -15.02 -10.47 -10.07
C VAL A 4 -16.38 -9.78 -10.11
N VAL A 5 -16.58 -8.82 -9.22
CA VAL A 5 -17.66 -7.85 -9.35
C VAL A 5 -17.36 -7.03 -10.61
N PRO A 6 -18.25 -6.98 -11.62
CA PRO A 6 -18.00 -6.20 -12.83
C PRO A 6 -17.75 -4.74 -12.46
N GLY A 7 -16.56 -4.22 -12.77
CA GLY A 7 -16.19 -2.83 -12.49
C GLY A 7 -15.47 -2.57 -11.16
N VAL A 8 -15.03 -3.60 -10.44
CA VAL A 8 -14.18 -3.44 -9.25
C VAL A 8 -12.87 -4.20 -9.43
N TRP A 9 -11.75 -3.51 -9.24
CA TRP A 9 -10.42 -4.12 -9.25
C TRP A 9 -9.80 -4.09 -7.84
N SER A 10 -9.01 -5.10 -7.50
CA SER A 10 -8.20 -5.08 -6.28
C SER A 10 -6.82 -5.66 -6.49
N GLY A 11 -5.79 -4.85 -6.28
CA GLY A 11 -4.39 -5.27 -6.24
C GLY A 11 -3.93 -5.44 -4.80
N ARG A 12 -3.07 -6.43 -4.56
CA ARG A 12 -2.41 -6.65 -3.28
C ARG A 12 -0.90 -6.56 -3.48
N ALA A 13 -0.17 -6.21 -2.44
CA ALA A 13 1.26 -6.44 -2.35
C ALA A 13 1.59 -6.88 -0.93
N SER A 14 2.56 -7.77 -0.77
CA SER A 14 3.09 -8.18 0.53
C SER A 14 4.61 -8.29 0.48
N SER A 15 5.25 -7.99 1.61
CA SER A 15 6.70 -8.09 1.75
C SER A 15 7.08 -9.30 2.59
N TRP A 16 7.68 -10.30 1.95
CA TRP A 16 8.13 -11.52 2.63
C TRP A 16 9.22 -11.22 3.68
N GLY A 17 10.08 -10.24 3.42
CA GLY A 17 11.12 -9.82 4.37
C GLY A 17 10.53 -9.30 5.69
N LEU A 18 9.44 -8.52 5.63
CA LEU A 18 8.76 -8.04 6.84
C LEU A 18 8.08 -9.19 7.61
N LEU A 19 7.55 -10.20 6.90
CA LEU A 19 7.00 -11.39 7.55
C LEU A 19 8.08 -12.21 8.27
N LEU A 20 9.30 -12.30 7.72
CA LEU A 20 10.43 -12.95 8.37
C LEU A 20 10.87 -12.22 9.64
N VAL A 21 10.81 -10.89 9.68
CA VAL A 21 11.09 -10.11 10.90
C VAL A 21 10.06 -10.42 11.99
N VAL A 22 8.77 -10.47 11.65
CA VAL A 22 7.72 -10.86 12.60
C VAL A 22 7.95 -12.29 13.11
N LEU A 23 8.32 -13.21 12.24
CA LEU A 23 8.66 -14.58 12.63
C LEU A 23 9.86 -14.62 13.59
N GLY A 24 10.89 -13.80 13.34
CA GLY A 24 12.04 -13.66 14.22
C GLY A 24 11.69 -13.16 15.63
N VAL A 25 10.74 -12.21 15.73
CA VAL A 25 10.23 -11.74 17.03
C VAL A 25 9.49 -12.86 17.77
N VAL A 26 8.65 -13.63 17.08
CA VAL A 26 7.96 -14.78 17.69
C VAL A 26 8.95 -15.83 18.19
N ALA A 27 9.97 -16.15 17.39
CA ALA A 27 11.03 -17.08 17.80
C ALA A 27 11.81 -16.55 19.02
N SER A 28 12.20 -15.28 19.01
CA SER A 28 12.87 -14.62 20.14
C SER A 28 12.06 -14.72 21.44
N ALA A 29 10.74 -14.52 21.37
CA ALA A 29 9.86 -14.66 22.54
C ALA A 29 9.81 -16.10 23.09
N LEU A 30 9.87 -17.11 22.22
CA LEU A 30 9.84 -18.53 22.61
C LEU A 30 11.18 -19.03 23.17
N PHE A 31 12.29 -18.65 22.54
CA PHE A 31 13.62 -19.21 22.83
C PHE A 31 14.45 -18.35 23.80
N MET A 32 14.07 -17.09 24.06
CA MET A 32 14.80 -16.19 24.96
C MET A 32 13.89 -15.56 26.03
N PRO A 33 13.23 -16.35 26.90
CA PRO A 33 12.24 -15.81 27.84
C PRO A 33 12.82 -14.86 28.90
N GLY A 34 14.14 -14.88 29.13
CA GLY A 34 14.82 -14.11 30.19
C GLY A 34 15.03 -12.62 29.90
N LEU A 35 14.49 -12.06 28.80
CA LEU A 35 14.62 -10.63 28.53
C LEU A 35 13.79 -9.79 29.50
N ALA A 36 14.33 -8.60 29.82
CA ALA A 36 13.64 -7.62 30.63
C ALA A 36 12.30 -7.20 29.98
N VAL A 37 11.30 -6.91 30.81
CA VAL A 37 9.93 -6.55 30.38
C VAL A 37 9.93 -5.35 29.42
N TRP A 38 10.76 -4.34 29.65
CA TRP A 38 10.86 -3.17 28.77
C TRP A 38 11.39 -3.53 27.38
N ALA A 39 12.31 -4.49 27.27
CA ALA A 39 12.88 -4.92 26.00
C ALA A 39 11.85 -5.74 25.21
N ARG A 40 11.06 -6.58 25.90
CA ARG A 40 9.92 -7.29 25.32
C ARG A 40 8.84 -6.33 24.81
N ALA A 41 8.54 -5.29 25.58
CA ALA A 41 7.59 -4.25 25.17
C ALA A 41 8.08 -3.54 23.90
N LEU A 42 9.37 -3.19 23.82
CA LEU A 42 9.95 -2.57 22.64
C LEU A 42 9.88 -3.50 21.41
N GLU A 43 10.23 -4.76 21.57
CA GLU A 43 10.16 -5.77 20.52
C GLU A 43 8.74 -5.97 19.98
N ALA A 44 7.75 -6.02 20.89
CA ALA A 44 6.34 -6.08 20.52
C ALA A 44 5.90 -4.84 19.73
N VAL A 45 6.31 -3.64 20.15
CA VAL A 45 6.02 -2.39 19.42
C VAL A 45 6.62 -2.43 18.01
N ILE A 46 7.88 -2.86 17.88
CA ILE A 46 8.54 -3.00 16.57
C ILE A 46 7.79 -4.02 15.70
N ALA A 47 7.41 -5.17 16.26
CA ALA A 47 6.66 -6.20 15.53
C ALA A 47 5.30 -5.68 15.04
N VAL A 48 4.58 -4.93 15.86
CA VAL A 48 3.29 -4.31 15.47
C VAL A 48 3.49 -3.32 14.33
N ILE A 49 4.54 -2.48 14.39
CA ILE A 49 4.87 -1.54 13.31
C ILE A 49 5.19 -2.31 12.03
N VAL A 50 6.09 -3.29 12.09
CA VAL A 50 6.51 -4.11 10.94
C VAL A 50 5.31 -4.83 10.32
N LEU A 51 4.47 -5.45 11.15
CA LEU A 51 3.26 -6.14 10.71
C LEU A 51 2.27 -5.18 10.05
N SER A 52 2.14 -3.96 10.57
CA SER A 52 1.29 -2.91 9.99
C SER A 52 1.71 -2.52 8.58
N PHE A 53 3.00 -2.62 8.23
CA PHE A 53 3.52 -2.34 6.88
C PHE A 53 3.76 -3.59 6.02
N SER A 54 3.38 -4.78 6.50
CA SER A 54 3.69 -6.06 5.82
C SER A 54 2.89 -6.29 4.52
N SER A 55 1.71 -5.67 4.40
CA SER A 55 0.83 -5.81 3.24
C SER A 55 0.18 -4.49 2.86
N VAL A 56 -0.17 -4.34 1.60
CA VAL A 56 -0.99 -3.24 1.08
C VAL A 56 -2.07 -3.85 0.19
N VAL A 57 -3.28 -3.31 0.27
CA VAL A 57 -4.39 -3.65 -0.60
C VAL A 57 -4.89 -2.35 -1.23
N ALA A 58 -4.84 -2.26 -2.55
CA ALA A 58 -5.52 -1.22 -3.30
C ALA A 58 -6.80 -1.79 -3.90
N ARG A 59 -7.86 -1.00 -3.89
CA ARG A 59 -9.14 -1.32 -4.50
C ARG A 59 -9.60 -0.12 -5.32
N VAL A 60 -9.95 -0.37 -6.57
CA VAL A 60 -10.55 0.61 -7.47
C VAL A 60 -12.03 0.28 -7.61
N ASP A 61 -12.87 1.26 -7.36
CA ASP A 61 -14.32 1.20 -7.55
C ASP A 61 -14.81 2.41 -8.36
N GLU A 62 -16.13 2.53 -8.53
CA GLU A 62 -16.77 3.66 -9.21
C GLU A 62 -16.62 5.00 -8.47
N HIS A 63 -16.35 4.96 -7.16
CA HIS A 63 -16.19 6.13 -6.31
C HIS A 63 -14.73 6.63 -6.28
N GLY A 64 -13.77 5.76 -6.61
CA GLY A 64 -12.36 6.10 -6.78
C GLY A 64 -11.39 4.99 -6.36
N LEU A 65 -10.23 5.40 -5.83
CA LEU A 65 -9.18 4.49 -5.36
C LEU A 65 -9.15 4.45 -3.83
N SER A 66 -9.25 3.27 -3.25
CA SER A 66 -9.04 3.00 -1.82
C SER A 66 -7.76 2.20 -1.60
N VAL A 67 -6.84 2.71 -0.80
CA VAL A 67 -5.59 2.03 -0.41
C VAL A 67 -5.60 1.78 1.09
N ALA A 68 -5.39 0.53 1.51
CA ALA A 68 -5.33 0.12 2.91
C ALA A 68 -4.03 -0.64 3.19
N VAL A 69 -3.42 -0.43 4.36
CA VAL A 69 -2.15 -1.06 4.75
C VAL A 69 -2.36 -2.05 5.89
N GLY A 70 -1.53 -3.08 5.93
CA GLY A 70 -1.47 -4.07 6.98
C GLY A 70 -2.63 -5.07 6.95
N PRO A 71 -2.56 -6.09 7.82
CA PRO A 71 -3.64 -7.07 7.98
C PRO A 71 -4.91 -6.43 8.54
N ALA A 72 -4.77 -5.40 9.38
CA ALA A 72 -5.87 -4.62 9.94
C ALA A 72 -6.53 -3.68 8.90
N ARG A 73 -6.01 -3.61 7.67
CA ARG A 73 -6.47 -2.70 6.60
C ARG A 73 -6.51 -1.23 7.07
N TRP A 74 -5.57 -0.87 7.93
CA TRP A 74 -5.43 0.44 8.52
C TRP A 74 -3.93 0.76 8.70
N PRO A 75 -3.44 1.96 8.32
CA PRO A 75 -4.17 3.13 7.82
C PRO A 75 -4.83 2.93 6.45
N ARG A 76 -5.89 3.71 6.18
CA ARG A 76 -6.61 3.72 4.89
C ARG A 76 -6.60 5.12 4.28
N TRP A 77 -6.35 5.19 2.98
CA TRP A 77 -6.45 6.39 2.18
C TRP A 77 -7.43 6.18 1.04
N THR A 78 -8.29 7.17 0.81
CA THR A 78 -9.23 7.16 -0.31
C THR A 78 -8.94 8.36 -1.20
N VAL A 79 -8.93 8.13 -2.50
CA VAL A 79 -8.84 9.16 -3.54
C VAL A 79 -10.17 9.14 -4.29
N PRO A 80 -11.02 10.17 -4.13
CA PRO A 80 -12.25 10.32 -4.91
C PRO A 80 -11.96 10.33 -6.41
N ILE A 81 -12.85 9.76 -7.21
CA ILE A 81 -12.69 9.70 -8.67
C ILE A 81 -12.61 11.09 -9.31
N GLY A 82 -13.30 12.09 -8.74
CA GLY A 82 -13.25 13.48 -9.21
C GLY A 82 -11.90 14.17 -8.97
N ASP A 83 -11.07 13.63 -8.07
CA ASP A 83 -9.72 14.15 -7.84
C ASP A 83 -8.70 13.50 -8.78
N VAL A 84 -9.06 12.43 -9.49
CA VAL A 84 -8.15 11.68 -10.37
C VAL A 84 -8.00 12.42 -11.70
N VAL A 85 -6.79 12.89 -11.98
CA VAL A 85 -6.43 13.52 -13.26
C VAL A 85 -5.97 12.46 -14.25
N ASN A 86 -5.12 11.54 -13.80
CA ASN A 86 -4.55 10.48 -14.63
C ASN A 86 -4.05 9.33 -13.76
N ALA A 87 -4.13 8.10 -14.27
CA ALA A 87 -3.55 6.91 -13.66
C ALA A 87 -2.58 6.23 -14.61
N GLY A 88 -1.45 5.76 -14.08
CA GLY A 88 -0.44 5.05 -14.84
C GLY A 88 0.34 4.06 -13.99
N VAL A 89 1.22 3.31 -14.65
CA VAL A 89 2.09 2.33 -14.00
C VAL A 89 3.50 2.88 -13.92
N THR A 90 4.15 2.68 -12.78
CA THR A 90 5.56 3.03 -12.58
C THR A 90 6.26 1.92 -11.80
N ASP A 91 7.53 1.66 -12.11
CA ASP A 91 8.34 0.70 -11.34
C ASP A 91 9.07 1.42 -10.22
N VAL A 92 8.72 1.11 -8.97
CA VAL A 92 9.36 1.69 -7.79
C VAL A 92 10.43 0.74 -7.29
N ARG A 93 11.68 1.23 -7.30
CA ARG A 93 12.81 0.55 -6.68
C ARG A 93 13.19 1.24 -5.36
N PRO A 94 12.99 0.61 -4.19
CA PRO A 94 13.24 1.20 -2.88
C PRO A 94 14.62 1.84 -2.75
N ILE A 95 15.65 1.23 -3.36
CA ILE A 95 17.03 1.74 -3.37
C ILE A 95 17.15 3.11 -4.06
N ARG A 96 16.39 3.35 -5.14
CA ARG A 96 16.37 4.66 -5.84
C ARG A 96 15.48 5.69 -5.16
N TYR A 97 14.52 5.23 -4.36
CA TYR A 97 13.58 6.08 -3.62
C TYR A 97 14.02 6.33 -2.16
N GLY A 98 15.20 5.82 -1.77
CA GLY A 98 15.85 6.07 -0.49
C GLY A 98 15.44 5.15 0.66
N GLY A 99 14.75 4.04 0.40
CA GLY A 99 14.35 3.01 1.37
C GLY A 99 12.89 2.55 1.24
N TRP A 100 12.45 1.70 2.16
CA TRP A 100 11.07 1.20 2.27
C TRP A 100 10.22 2.10 3.18
N GLY A 101 8.90 2.14 2.97
CA GLY A 101 7.94 2.79 3.86
C GLY A 101 7.03 3.84 3.19
N TYR A 102 6.29 4.56 4.03
CA TYR A 102 5.48 5.72 3.63
C TYR A 102 6.36 6.95 3.47
N ARG A 103 6.25 7.64 2.33
CA ARG A 103 6.92 8.93 2.11
C ARG A 103 5.94 9.96 1.60
N ALA A 104 5.93 11.11 2.25
CA ALA A 104 5.31 12.32 1.74
C ALA A 104 6.42 13.31 1.37
N ARG A 105 6.57 13.62 0.09
CA ARG A 105 7.33 14.76 -0.42
C ARG A 105 6.33 15.83 -0.90
N PRO A 106 6.74 17.11 -0.98
CA PRO A 106 5.94 18.12 -1.68
C PRO A 106 5.61 17.61 -3.09
N GLY A 107 4.33 17.42 -3.38
CA GLY A 107 3.85 16.92 -4.68
C GLY A 107 3.75 15.40 -4.86
N VAL A 108 4.32 14.55 -3.99
CA VAL A 108 4.18 13.08 -4.10
C VAL A 108 4.04 12.37 -2.75
N ARG A 109 3.07 11.47 -2.63
CA ARG A 109 2.91 10.49 -1.56
C ARG A 109 3.15 9.09 -2.11
N ALA A 110 4.16 8.39 -1.61
CA ALA A 110 4.51 7.04 -2.02
C ALA A 110 4.37 6.06 -0.85
N ILE A 111 3.64 4.98 -1.05
CA ILE A 111 3.54 3.84 -0.13
C ILE A 111 4.30 2.68 -0.77
N VAL A 112 5.54 2.48 -0.31
CA VAL A 112 6.46 1.49 -0.89
C VAL A 112 6.72 0.39 0.12
N ILE A 113 5.99 -0.72 -0.02
CA ILE A 113 6.18 -1.90 0.85
C ILE A 113 7.04 -2.99 0.20
N ARG A 114 7.12 -3.01 -1.13
CA ARG A 114 7.98 -3.91 -1.91
C ARG A 114 8.59 -3.16 -3.09
N SER A 115 9.61 -3.75 -3.70
CA SER A 115 10.10 -3.31 -5.02
C SER A 115 9.16 -3.82 -6.10
N GLY A 116 8.96 -3.03 -7.15
CA GLY A 116 8.29 -3.47 -8.37
C GLY A 116 7.18 -2.54 -8.84
N GLU A 117 6.30 -3.13 -9.64
CA GLU A 117 5.14 -2.50 -10.25
C GLU A 117 4.30 -1.72 -9.23
N SER A 118 4.00 -0.47 -9.56
CA SER A 118 3.28 0.45 -8.71
C SER A 118 2.27 1.25 -9.52
N LEU A 119 1.09 1.45 -8.94
CA LEU A 119 0.06 2.32 -9.47
C LEU A 119 0.37 3.76 -9.06
N LYS A 120 0.56 4.64 -10.04
CA LYS A 120 0.67 6.09 -9.86
C LYS A 120 -0.68 6.72 -10.22
N VAL A 121 -1.21 7.52 -9.30
CA VAL A 121 -2.43 8.31 -9.50
C VAL A 121 -2.09 9.78 -9.32
N GLU A 122 -2.25 10.54 -10.39
CA GLU A 122 -2.11 11.98 -10.43
C GLU A 122 -3.40 12.62 -9.95
N ARG A 123 -3.29 13.59 -9.03
CA ARG A 123 -4.46 14.16 -8.35
C ARG A 123 -4.54 15.67 -8.53
N SER A 124 -5.76 16.16 -8.70
CA SER A 124 -6.03 17.59 -8.76
C SER A 124 -5.92 18.22 -7.37
N GLY A 125 -5.09 19.24 -7.19
CA GLY A 125 -4.95 19.95 -5.92
C GLY A 125 -4.33 19.14 -4.77
N ALA A 126 -3.85 17.92 -5.02
CA ALA A 126 -3.24 17.06 -4.03
C ALA A 126 -1.95 16.41 -4.58
N PRO A 127 -1.01 15.99 -3.71
CA PRO A 127 0.18 15.26 -4.15
C PRO A 127 -0.16 14.00 -4.96
N ASP A 128 0.65 13.58 -5.93
CA ASP A 128 0.46 12.29 -6.61
C ASP A 128 0.49 11.15 -5.59
N LEU A 129 -0.30 10.10 -5.79
CA LEU A 129 -0.28 8.90 -4.96
C LEU A 129 0.39 7.76 -5.73
N ILE A 130 1.48 7.21 -5.19
CA ILE A 130 2.14 6.03 -5.72
C ILE A 130 1.98 4.90 -4.71
N VAL A 131 1.44 3.76 -5.16
CA VAL A 131 1.27 2.58 -4.32
C VAL A 131 1.77 1.34 -5.05
N THR A 132 2.61 0.56 -4.38
CA THR A 132 3.09 -0.71 -4.94
C THR A 132 2.03 -1.78 -4.80
N VAL A 133 1.61 -2.36 -5.93
CA VAL A 133 0.52 -3.34 -6.04
C VAL A 133 0.77 -4.26 -7.22
N ASP A 134 0.30 -5.49 -7.11
CA ASP A 134 0.24 -6.41 -8.24
C ASP A 134 -0.81 -5.93 -9.25
N ASP A 135 -0.56 -6.12 -10.56
CA ASP A 135 -1.49 -5.82 -11.65
C ASP A 135 -1.91 -4.34 -11.73
N ALA A 136 -0.93 -3.45 -11.57
CA ALA A 136 -1.17 -2.00 -11.55
C ALA A 136 -1.75 -1.51 -12.89
N GLU A 137 -1.42 -2.16 -14.00
CA GLU A 137 -1.95 -1.85 -15.33
C GLU A 137 -3.48 -1.95 -15.39
N ALA A 138 -4.06 -3.05 -14.91
CA ALA A 138 -5.52 -3.21 -14.88
C ALA A 138 -6.19 -2.18 -13.95
N GLY A 139 -5.56 -1.89 -12.80
CA GLY A 139 -6.04 -0.87 -11.88
C GLY A 139 -6.04 0.54 -12.49
N ALA A 140 -4.96 0.90 -13.20
CA ALA A 140 -4.85 2.20 -13.88
C ALA A 140 -5.88 2.35 -15.00
N ALA A 141 -6.06 1.31 -15.82
CA ALA A 141 -7.03 1.30 -16.91
C ALA A 141 -8.46 1.52 -16.38
N LEU A 142 -8.83 0.84 -15.29
CA LEU A 142 -10.16 0.99 -14.67
C LEU A 142 -10.35 2.38 -14.05
N LEU A 143 -9.31 2.94 -13.41
CA LEU A 143 -9.39 4.29 -12.82
C LEU A 143 -9.61 5.35 -13.90
N ASN A 144 -8.86 5.29 -15.00
CA ASN A 144 -9.01 6.21 -16.14
C ASN A 144 -10.38 6.08 -16.81
N LEU A 145 -10.90 4.85 -16.95
CA LEU A 145 -12.25 4.60 -17.47
C LEU A 145 -13.32 5.30 -16.62
N ASN A 146 -13.22 5.20 -15.29
CA ASN A 146 -14.18 5.79 -14.38
C ASN A 146 -14.05 7.33 -14.30
N ALA A 147 -12.82 7.86 -14.33
CA ALA A 147 -12.58 9.30 -14.38
C ALA A 147 -13.19 9.93 -15.64
N GLY A 148 -13.01 9.30 -16.81
CA GLY A 148 -13.60 9.77 -18.07
C GLY A 148 -15.13 9.67 -18.15
N LYS A 149 -15.78 8.89 -17.29
CA LYS A 149 -17.25 8.88 -17.14
C LYS A 149 -17.74 10.02 -16.24
N SER A 150 -16.98 10.35 -15.19
CA SER A 150 -17.32 11.42 -14.26
C SER A 150 -17.30 12.78 -14.94
N ASP A 151 -16.37 13.01 -15.85
CA ASP A 151 -16.21 14.28 -16.58
C ASP A 151 -17.35 14.56 -17.57
N ARG A 152 -18.19 13.56 -17.88
CA ARG A 152 -19.32 13.67 -18.82
C ARG A 152 -20.68 13.85 -18.14
N ARG A 153 -20.74 13.86 -16.81
CA ARG A 153 -21.96 14.08 -16.03
C ARG A 153 -22.00 15.50 -15.49
#